data_AF-A0A8B8EBX0-F1
#
_entry.id   AF-A0A8B8EBX0-F1
#
_cell.length_a   1.000
_cell.length_b   1.000
_cell.length_c   1.000
_cell.angle_alpha   90.00
_cell.angle_beta   90.00
_cell.angle_gamma   90.00
#
_symmetry.space_group_name_H-M   'P 1'
#
loop_
_entity.id
_entity.type
_entity.pdbx_description
1 polymer ?
#
loop_
_entity_poly.entity_id
_entity_poly.type
_entity_poly.pdbx_seq_one_letter_code
_entity_poly.pdbx_strand_id
1 'polypeptide(L)'
;MLREKREAPRRAQLVFTHRFFYYQGYYFDFLQNSKVEIGRSRLDGHRCDGGLEASPAGYSNVSIECLKGCARNYRCQFGDYNFAFNNCHCFANRMSSVLCTSKEGLCPTWCLKSCDDATDYTTEGV
;
A
#
# COMPACT_ATOMS: atom_id res chain seq x y z
N MET A 1 14.22 -8.79 -20.62
CA MET A 1 14.09 -7.32 -20.57
C MET A 1 14.28 -6.87 -19.14
N LEU A 2 15.34 -6.11 -18.85
CA LEU A 2 15.45 -5.40 -17.58
C LEU A 2 14.35 -4.34 -17.56
N ARG A 3 13.44 -4.48 -16.63
CA ARG A 3 12.31 -3.58 -16.43
C ARG A 3 12.82 -2.33 -15.72
N GLU A 4 12.86 -1.20 -16.41
CA GLU A 4 13.38 0.05 -15.85
C GLU A 4 12.49 0.55 -14.70
N LYS A 5 13.11 1.23 -13.73
CA LYS A 5 12.40 1.90 -12.64
C LYS A 5 11.50 2.98 -13.23
N ARG A 6 10.20 2.90 -12.91
CA ARG A 6 9.23 3.92 -13.30
C ARG A 6 9.21 5.07 -12.28
N GLU A 7 8.83 6.25 -12.75
CA GLU A 7 8.47 7.34 -11.83
C GLU A 7 7.26 6.95 -11.00
N ALA A 8 7.17 7.52 -9.78
CA ALA A 8 6.02 7.29 -8.92
C ALA A 8 4.72 7.73 -9.64
N PRO A 9 3.68 6.88 -9.65
CA PRO A 9 2.46 7.20 -10.37
C PRO A 9 1.77 8.42 -9.74
N ARG A 10 1.33 9.37 -10.57
CA ARG A 10 0.46 10.48 -10.17
C ARG A 10 -0.99 10.11 -10.43
N ARG A 11 -1.62 9.38 -9.51
CA ARG A 11 -3.05 9.06 -9.59
C ARG A 11 -3.88 10.12 -8.86
N ALA A 12 -5.09 10.37 -9.36
CA ALA A 12 -6.04 11.27 -8.72
C ALA A 12 -6.34 10.82 -7.28
N GLN A 13 -6.45 11.78 -6.37
CA GLN A 13 -6.64 11.53 -4.93
C GLN A 13 -8.09 11.72 -4.47
N LEU A 14 -8.93 12.37 -5.28
CA LEU A 14 -10.32 12.71 -4.97
C LEU A 14 -11.24 12.13 -6.04
N VAL A 15 -11.43 10.81 -5.99
CA VAL A 15 -12.36 10.09 -6.87
C VAL A 15 -13.22 9.18 -6.01
N PHE A 16 -14.51 9.07 -6.31
CA PHE A 16 -15.44 8.20 -5.60
C PHE A 16 -15.25 6.72 -5.97
N THR A 17 -14.06 6.21 -5.67
CA THR A 17 -13.66 4.81 -5.83
C THR A 17 -12.71 4.45 -4.69
N HIS A 18 -12.72 3.20 -4.26
CA HIS A 18 -11.71 2.71 -3.32
C HIS A 18 -10.45 2.27 -4.08
N ARG A 19 -9.28 2.59 -3.54
CA ARG A 19 -7.99 2.21 -4.13
C ARG A 19 -7.16 1.46 -3.11
N PHE A 20 -6.74 0.26 -3.49
CA PHE A 20 -5.80 -0.56 -2.73
C PHE A 20 -4.43 -0.56 -3.41
N PHE A 21 -3.43 -1.01 -2.67
CA PHE A 21 -2.10 -1.27 -3.20
C PHE A 21 -1.88 -2.78 -3.29
N TYR A 22 -1.32 -3.25 -4.40
CA TYR A 22 -1.03 -4.67 -4.63
C TYR A 22 0.45 -4.87 -4.95
N TYR A 23 1.09 -5.79 -4.24
CA TYR A 23 2.48 -6.16 -4.48
C TYR A 23 2.78 -7.60 -4.04
N GLN A 24 3.43 -8.38 -4.90
CA GLN A 24 3.85 -9.77 -4.63
C GLN A 24 2.77 -10.67 -4.00
N GLY A 25 1.53 -10.57 -4.49
CA GLY A 25 0.42 -11.40 -4.00
C GLY A 25 -0.18 -10.92 -2.67
N TYR A 26 0.11 -9.68 -2.25
CA TYR A 26 -0.51 -9.05 -1.08
C TYR A 26 -1.29 -7.82 -1.49
N TYR A 27 -2.46 -7.66 -0.88
CA TYR A 27 -3.32 -6.50 -0.95
C TYR A 27 -3.18 -5.70 0.33
N PHE A 28 -3.14 -4.38 0.18
CA PHE A 28 -3.03 -3.42 1.27
C PHE A 28 -4.13 -2.37 1.13
N ASP A 29 -5.01 -2.31 2.12
CA ASP A 29 -6.23 -1.53 2.12
C ASP A 29 -6.22 -0.55 3.29
N PHE A 30 -6.11 0.75 3.00
CA PHE A 30 -6.24 1.79 4.04
C PHE A 30 -7.67 2.27 4.14
N LEU A 31 -8.28 2.07 5.31
CA LEU A 31 -9.72 2.21 5.50
C LEU A 31 -10.09 3.43 6.36
N GLN A 32 -11.38 3.74 6.40
CA GLN A 32 -11.92 4.89 7.16
C GLN A 32 -11.67 4.81 8.67
N ASN A 33 -11.45 3.61 9.22
CA ASN A 33 -11.05 3.41 10.61
C ASN A 33 -9.57 3.75 10.88
N SER A 34 -8.86 4.33 9.90
CA SER A 34 -7.44 4.69 9.96
C SER A 34 -6.48 3.51 10.10
N LYS A 35 -6.93 2.28 9.84
CA LYS A 35 -6.06 1.09 9.82
C LYS A 35 -5.78 0.65 8.39
N VAL A 36 -4.60 0.05 8.22
CA VAL A 36 -4.27 -0.70 7.01
C VAL A 36 -4.59 -2.17 7.24
N GLU A 37 -5.34 -2.76 6.33
CA GLU A 37 -5.60 -4.18 6.26
C GLU A 37 -4.69 -4.84 5.22
N ILE A 38 -4.06 -5.95 5.59
CA ILE A 38 -3.13 -6.70 4.74
C ILE A 38 -3.69 -8.09 4.52
N GLY A 39 -3.83 -8.50 3.26
CA GLY A 39 -4.44 -9.78 2.90
C GLY A 39 -3.92 -10.39 1.60
N ARG A 40 -4.36 -11.62 1.31
CA ARG A 40 -4.08 -12.34 0.05
C ARG A 40 -5.17 -12.18 -1.01
N SER A 41 -6.27 -11.53 -0.66
CA SER A 41 -7.41 -11.25 -1.52
C SER A 41 -7.85 -9.79 -1.37
N ARG A 42 -8.54 -9.24 -2.38
CA ARG A 42 -9.18 -7.93 -2.27
C ARG A 42 -10.19 -7.95 -1.12
N LEU A 43 -10.11 -6.95 -0.24
CA LEU A 43 -11.13 -6.74 0.79
C LEU A 43 -12.49 -6.53 0.11
N ASP A 44 -13.52 -7.22 0.61
CA ASP A 44 -14.89 -7.17 0.07
C ASP A 44 -14.98 -7.41 -1.45
N GLY A 45 -14.03 -8.14 -2.05
CA GLY A 45 -13.97 -8.35 -3.50
C GLY A 45 -15.16 -9.11 -4.10
N HIS A 46 -15.98 -9.75 -3.26
CA HIS A 46 -17.24 -10.42 -3.62
C HIS A 46 -18.46 -9.47 -3.64
N ARG A 47 -18.33 -8.28 -3.02
CA ARG A 47 -19.39 -7.25 -2.91
C ARG A 47 -19.14 -6.10 -3.88
N CYS A 48 -17.88 -5.85 -4.20
CA CYS A 48 -17.43 -4.70 -4.97
C CYS A 48 -16.66 -5.15 -6.22
N ASP A 49 -17.16 -4.74 -7.38
CA ASP A 49 -16.42 -4.83 -8.63
C ASP A 49 -15.09 -4.08 -8.53
N GLY A 50 -14.04 -4.64 -9.13
CA GLY A 50 -12.72 -4.04 -9.09
C GLY A 50 -11.64 -4.95 -9.63
N GLY A 51 -10.44 -4.40 -9.78
CA GLY A 51 -9.31 -5.12 -10.33
C GLY A 51 -8.02 -4.33 -10.26
N LEU A 52 -6.95 -4.94 -10.75
CA LEU A 52 -5.67 -4.26 -10.93
C LEU A 52 -5.76 -3.32 -12.14
N GLU A 53 -5.14 -2.17 -12.02
CA GLU A 53 -5.02 -1.24 -13.16
C GLU A 53 -4.14 -1.86 -14.25
N ALA A 54 -4.48 -1.61 -15.52
CA ALA A 54 -3.77 -2.20 -16.65
C ALA A 54 -2.27 -1.85 -16.68
N SER A 55 -1.92 -0.64 -16.22
CA SER A 55 -0.52 -0.22 -16.09
C SER A 55 -0.07 -0.31 -14.63
N PRO A 56 0.97 -1.11 -14.32
CA PRO A 56 1.50 -1.19 -12.96
C PRO A 56 2.18 0.12 -12.57
N ALA A 57 2.15 0.42 -11.28
CA ALA A 57 2.85 1.55 -10.68
C ALA A 57 4.36 1.54 -10.99
N GLY A 58 4.98 0.36 -11.05
CA GLY A 58 6.40 0.20 -11.30
C GLY A 58 6.89 -1.21 -11.06
N TYR A 59 8.21 -1.37 -11.13
CA TYR A 59 8.92 -2.59 -10.78
C TYR A 59 9.88 -2.27 -9.63
N SER A 60 9.98 -3.18 -8.68
CA SER A 60 10.78 -2.98 -7.47
C SER A 60 11.24 -4.32 -6.93
N ASN A 61 12.37 -4.29 -6.22
CA ASN A 61 12.91 -5.39 -5.43
C ASN A 61 12.79 -5.12 -3.92
N VAL A 62 11.97 -4.13 -3.53
CA VAL A 62 11.65 -3.90 -2.11
C VAL A 62 10.99 -5.16 -1.56
N SER A 63 11.44 -5.62 -0.39
CA SER A 63 10.88 -6.82 0.23
C SER A 63 9.45 -6.60 0.67
N ILE A 64 8.65 -7.66 0.66
CA ILE A 64 7.29 -7.57 1.19
C ILE A 64 7.27 -7.16 2.66
N GLU A 65 8.23 -7.63 3.46
CA GLU A 65 8.34 -7.26 4.88
C GLU A 65 8.58 -5.77 5.09
N CYS A 66 9.33 -5.11 4.19
CA CYS A 66 9.46 -3.66 4.22
C CYS A 66 8.10 -2.98 4.01
N LEU A 67 7.30 -3.43 3.04
CA LEU A 67 5.99 -2.85 2.75
C LEU A 67 4.95 -3.15 3.83
N LYS A 68 5.00 -4.34 4.45
CA LYS A 68 4.23 -4.64 5.67
C LYS A 68 4.62 -3.71 6.82
N GLY A 69 5.91 -3.44 6.99
CA GLY A 69 6.40 -2.42 7.93
C GLY A 69 5.89 -1.02 7.61
N CYS A 70 5.88 -0.62 6.33
CA CYS A 70 5.27 0.64 5.91
C CYS A 70 3.77 0.68 6.26
N ALA A 71 3.01 -0.37 5.97
CA ALA A 71 1.60 -0.46 6.32
C ALA A 71 1.36 -0.32 7.83
N ARG A 72 2.08 -1.08 8.65
CA ARG A 72 2.05 -1.04 10.12
C ARG A 72 2.37 0.34 10.70
N ASN A 73 3.15 1.14 10.00
CA ASN A 73 3.57 2.47 10.46
C ASN A 73 2.88 3.64 9.75
N TYR A 74 1.94 3.36 8.84
CA TYR A 74 1.37 4.38 7.96
C TYR A 74 0.64 5.48 8.74
N ARG A 75 -0.28 5.09 9.64
CA ARG A 75 -1.04 6.05 10.44
C ARG A 75 -0.14 6.86 11.37
N CYS A 76 0.84 6.24 12.03
CA CYS A 76 1.81 6.97 12.84
C CYS A 76 2.66 7.97 12.02
N GLN A 77 2.88 7.70 10.74
CA GLN A 77 3.67 8.57 9.87
C GLN A 77 2.84 9.69 9.21
N PHE A 78 1.57 9.43 8.89
CA PHE A 78 0.76 10.32 8.06
C PHE A 78 -0.56 10.78 8.69
N GLY A 79 -0.88 10.29 9.89
CA GLY A 79 -2.10 10.63 10.63
C GLY A 79 -3.29 9.74 10.32
N ASP A 80 -4.43 10.13 10.88
CA ASP A 80 -5.72 9.44 10.71
C ASP A 80 -6.29 9.61 9.30
N TYR A 81 -7.23 8.74 8.96
CA TYR A 81 -7.96 8.82 7.69
C TYR A 81 -8.65 10.18 7.55
N ASN A 82 -8.43 10.82 6.41
CA ASN A 82 -9.14 12.01 6.01
C ASN A 82 -9.46 11.97 4.53
N PHE A 83 -10.73 12.18 4.19
CA PHE A 83 -11.22 12.11 2.82
C PHE A 83 -10.45 13.02 1.84
N ALA A 84 -10.00 14.19 2.28
CA ALA A 84 -9.34 15.17 1.42
C ALA A 84 -7.83 14.98 1.28
N PHE A 85 -7.13 14.57 2.36
CA PHE A 85 -5.65 14.63 2.39
C PHE A 85 -4.95 13.37 2.90
N ASN A 86 -5.67 12.39 3.44
CA ASN A 86 -5.10 11.11 3.88
C ASN A 86 -6.10 9.97 3.71
N ASN A 87 -6.38 9.61 2.46
CA ASN A 87 -7.35 8.58 2.11
C ASN A 87 -6.67 7.36 1.44
N CYS A 88 -7.46 6.41 0.96
CA CYS A 88 -6.98 5.20 0.28
C CYS A 88 -6.17 5.50 -0.99
N HIS A 89 -6.46 6.60 -1.71
CA HIS A 89 -5.66 7.02 -2.86
C HIS A 89 -4.31 7.60 -2.44
N CYS A 90 -4.27 8.43 -1.39
CA CYS A 90 -3.02 8.91 -0.80
C CYS A 90 -2.15 7.73 -0.33
N PHE A 91 -2.76 6.74 0.30
CA PHE A 91 -2.09 5.49 0.70
C PHE A 91 -1.46 4.78 -0.50
N ALA A 92 -2.25 4.44 -1.52
CA ALA A 92 -1.74 3.72 -2.68
C ALA A 92 -0.64 4.48 -3.42
N ASN A 93 -0.75 5.80 -3.52
CA ASN A 93 0.28 6.65 -4.14
C ASN A 93 1.57 6.67 -3.31
N ARG A 94 1.48 6.80 -1.98
CA ARG A 94 2.66 6.79 -1.09
C ARG A 94 3.36 5.43 -1.11
N MET A 95 2.62 4.33 -1.03
CA MET A 95 3.17 2.98 -1.14
C MET A 95 3.82 2.74 -2.52
N SER A 96 3.19 3.22 -3.59
CA SER A 96 3.79 3.18 -4.93
C SER A 96 5.09 4.00 -5.01
N SER A 97 5.15 5.15 -4.33
CA SER A 97 6.37 5.95 -4.24
C SER A 97 7.50 5.22 -3.52
N VAL A 98 7.21 4.44 -2.47
CA VAL A 98 8.19 3.59 -1.79
C VAL A 98 8.83 2.60 -2.77
N LEU A 99 8.04 1.95 -3.63
CA LEU A 99 8.57 1.03 -4.65
C LEU A 99 9.56 1.70 -5.62
N CYS A 100 9.30 2.95 -5.99
CA CYS A 100 10.07 3.68 -7.00
C CYS A 100 11.34 4.29 -6.40
N THR A 101 11.21 4.92 -5.25
CA THR A 101 12.27 5.72 -4.61
C THR A 101 13.24 4.89 -3.78
N SER A 102 12.80 3.76 -3.24
CA SER A 102 13.69 2.88 -2.47
C SER A 102 14.72 2.23 -3.37
N LYS A 103 15.99 2.23 -2.96
CA LYS A 103 17.01 1.40 -3.63
C LYS A 103 16.76 -0.07 -3.30
N GLU A 104 17.29 -0.95 -4.13
CA GLU A 104 17.24 -2.39 -3.88
C GLU A 104 17.79 -2.70 -2.48
N GLY A 105 17.06 -3.51 -1.71
CA GLY A 105 17.42 -3.88 -0.33
C GLY A 105 17.25 -2.78 0.73
N LEU A 106 16.92 -1.53 0.37
CA LEU A 106 16.72 -0.45 1.33
C LEU A 106 15.24 -0.25 1.63
N CYS A 107 14.91 -0.23 2.93
CA CYS A 107 13.58 0.10 3.41
C CYS A 107 13.57 1.53 3.98
N PRO A 108 12.54 2.36 3.68
CA PRO A 108 12.42 3.68 4.28
C PRO A 108 12.38 3.58 5.81
N THR A 109 13.04 4.52 6.50
CA THR A 109 13.18 4.50 7.97
C THR A 109 11.84 4.50 8.70
N TRP A 110 10.82 5.17 8.17
CA TRP A 110 9.49 5.19 8.78
C TRP A 110 8.77 3.84 8.70
N CYS A 111 9.13 2.98 7.74
CA CYS A 111 8.60 1.62 7.62
C CYS A 111 9.22 0.66 8.64
N LEU A 112 10.34 1.04 9.26
CA LEU A 112 11.07 0.24 10.27
C LEU A 112 10.70 0.62 11.71
N LYS A 113 9.71 1.50 11.91
CA LYS A 113 9.19 1.89 13.22
C LYS A 113 8.32 0.77 13.83
N SER A 114 7.91 0.95 15.08
CA SER A 114 7.16 -0.05 15.87
C SER A 114 5.74 0.41 16.25
N CYS A 115 5.07 1.19 15.39
CA CYS A 115 3.68 1.62 15.62
C CYS A 115 2.71 0.44 15.64
N ASP A 116 2.95 -0.53 14.75
CA ASP A 116 2.20 -1.78 14.60
C ASP A 116 0.67 -1.58 14.47
N ASP A 117 0.25 -0.55 13.73
CA ASP A 117 -1.16 -0.20 13.56
C ASP A 117 -1.72 -0.66 12.20
N ALA A 118 -1.55 -1.95 11.91
CA ALA A 118 -2.18 -2.63 10.78
C ALA A 118 -2.74 -3.99 11.20
N THR A 119 -3.80 -4.43 10.53
CA THR A 119 -4.33 -5.79 10.69
C THR A 119 -3.78 -6.67 9.57
N ASP A 120 -3.03 -7.70 9.90
CA ASP A 120 -2.45 -8.64 8.92
C ASP A 120 -3.18 -9.99 8.98
N TYR A 121 -4.10 -10.22 8.05
CA TYR A 121 -4.87 -11.46 7.95
C TYR A 121 -4.06 -12.62 7.34
N THR A 122 -2.78 -12.40 7.00
CA THR A 122 -1.92 -13.44 6.43
C THR A 122 -1.14 -14.22 7.47
N THR A 123 -1.14 -13.76 8.72
CA THR A 123 -0.53 -14.46 9.86
C THR A 123 -1.50 -15.35 10.63
N GLU A 124 -2.81 -15.21 10.39
CA GLU A 124 -3.83 -16.10 10.97
C GLU A 124 -4.05 -17.29 10.04
N GLY A 125 -3.34 -18.39 10.27
CA GLY A 125 -3.49 -19.63 9.49
C GLY A 125 -2.26 -20.50 9.33
N VAL A 126 -1.46 -20.68 10.39
CA VAL A 126 -0.59 -21.86 10.54
C VAL A 126 -1.21 -22.77 11.59
#